data_AF-A0A2N6QKE4-F1
#
_entry.id   AF-A0A2N6QKE4-F1
#
_cell.length_a   1.000
_cell.length_b   1.000
_cell.length_c   1.000
_cell.angle_alpha   90.00
_cell.angle_beta   90.00
_cell.angle_gamma   90.00
#
_symmetry.space_group_name_H-M   'P 1'
#
loop_
_entity.id
_entity.type
_entity.pdbx_description
1 polymer ?
#
loop_
_entity_poly.entity_id
_entity_poly.type
_entity_poly.pdbx_seq_one_letter_code
_entity_poly.pdbx_strand_id
1 'polypeptide(L)'
;MGEKDIRQLADEFREENRIFNMKNIVKNLEYCIESIGIKVFYSDMSAFDYPDSVSGYTRVNDNNEPEIVVNSNHVEGRRRFTMAHELGHIILHWNYPNKKLNKEDVNILYRDNSSEDTTNERETEANEFAAQLLLPLEFISNSLPKSINEYDDEEFGKLVSRVSKVFNVTRPFARRKLNKLRVDSNG
;
A
#
# COMPACT_ATOMS: atom_id res chain seq x y z
N MET A 1 -15.93 -0.99 4.54
CA MET A 1 -16.26 -0.37 3.23
C MET A 1 -16.05 -1.41 2.13
N GLY A 2 -16.64 -1.29 0.93
CA GLY A 2 -16.48 -2.31 -0.11
C GLY A 2 -15.06 -2.26 -0.72
N GLU A 3 -14.57 -3.39 -1.24
CA GLU A 3 -13.24 -3.45 -1.84
C GLU A 3 -13.10 -2.52 -3.07
N LYS A 4 -14.16 -2.37 -3.87
CA LYS A 4 -14.21 -1.43 -4.99
C LYS A 4 -14.10 0.03 -4.52
N ASP A 5 -14.69 0.35 -3.37
CA ASP A 5 -14.66 1.69 -2.80
C ASP A 5 -13.23 2.06 -2.36
N ILE A 6 -12.47 1.12 -1.79
CA ILE A 6 -11.05 1.35 -1.42
C ILE A 6 -10.17 1.60 -2.65
N ARG A 7 -10.40 0.86 -3.74
CA ARG A 7 -9.65 1.05 -4.98
C ARG A 7 -9.91 2.44 -5.55
N GLN A 8 -11.17 2.88 -5.55
CA GLN A 8 -11.55 4.23 -5.98
C GLN A 8 -10.86 5.29 -5.11
N LEU A 9 -10.86 5.14 -3.78
CA LEU A 9 -10.18 6.09 -2.89
C LEU A 9 -8.67 6.19 -3.13
N ALA A 10 -8.01 5.07 -3.45
CA ALA A 10 -6.59 5.09 -3.82
C ALA A 10 -6.34 5.79 -5.17
N ASP A 11 -7.30 5.71 -6.09
CA ASP A 11 -7.23 6.39 -7.38
C ASP A 11 -7.46 7.91 -7.21
N GLU A 12 -8.51 8.30 -6.48
CA GLU A 12 -8.80 9.68 -6.09
C GLU A 12 -7.62 10.32 -5.37
N PHE A 13 -7.02 9.62 -4.40
CA PHE A 13 -5.82 10.09 -3.70
C PHE A 13 -4.67 10.42 -4.67
N ARG A 14 -4.44 9.60 -5.70
CA ARG A 14 -3.39 9.86 -6.72
C ARG A 14 -3.73 11.05 -7.62
N GLU A 15 -5.01 11.25 -7.94
CA GLU A 15 -5.46 12.37 -8.76
C GLU A 15 -5.31 13.71 -8.03
N GLU A 16 -5.69 13.74 -6.75
CA GLU A 16 -5.52 14.89 -5.86
C GLU A 16 -4.04 15.19 -5.59
N ASN A 17 -3.23 14.14 -5.41
CA ASN A 17 -1.81 14.24 -5.09
C ASN A 17 -0.94 13.84 -6.29
N ARG A 18 -0.85 14.73 -7.30
CA ARG A 18 -0.11 14.49 -8.56
C ARG A 18 1.34 14.00 -8.42
N ILE A 19 1.97 14.21 -7.25
CA ILE A 19 3.29 13.66 -6.93
C ILE A 19 3.28 12.11 -6.96
N PHE A 20 2.15 11.47 -6.63
CA PHE A 20 1.91 10.02 -6.67
C PHE A 20 1.52 9.48 -8.06
N ASN A 21 2.01 10.09 -9.14
CA ASN A 21 1.91 9.46 -10.46
C ASN A 21 2.79 8.20 -10.54
N MET A 22 2.46 7.27 -11.45
CA MET A 22 3.15 5.98 -11.54
C MET A 22 4.67 6.09 -11.74
N LYS A 23 5.14 7.09 -12.50
CA LYS A 23 6.57 7.30 -12.73
C LYS A 23 7.29 7.61 -11.41
N ASN A 24 6.71 8.49 -10.60
CA ASN A 24 7.28 8.88 -9.32
C ASN A 24 7.17 7.77 -8.28
N ILE A 25 6.01 7.10 -8.16
CA ILE A 25 5.83 5.95 -7.26
C ILE A 25 6.88 4.89 -7.53
N VAL A 26 7.05 4.49 -8.80
CA VAL A 26 8.04 3.48 -9.18
C VAL A 26 9.46 3.94 -8.86
N LYS A 27 9.79 5.20 -9.17
CA LYS A 27 11.14 5.75 -8.95
C LYS A 27 11.50 5.88 -7.47
N ASN A 28 10.63 6.48 -6.67
CA ASN A 28 10.88 6.75 -5.25
C ASN A 28 9.55 7.02 -4.52
N LEU A 29 8.96 5.97 -3.95
CA LEU A 29 7.72 6.06 -3.17
C LEU A 29 7.90 6.90 -1.90
N GLU A 30 9.03 6.72 -1.20
CA GLU A 30 9.37 7.46 0.01
C GLU A 30 9.33 8.97 -0.25
N TYR A 31 9.96 9.43 -1.33
CA TYR A 31 9.90 10.84 -1.73
C TYR A 31 8.46 11.33 -1.97
N CYS A 32 7.58 10.51 -2.53
CA CYS A 32 6.17 10.89 -2.71
C CYS A 32 5.47 11.08 -1.36
N ILE A 33 5.72 10.16 -0.41
CA ILE A 33 5.17 10.17 0.94
C ILE A 33 5.67 11.39 1.74
N GLU A 34 6.98 11.64 1.73
CA GLU A 34 7.57 12.78 2.43
C GLU A 34 7.12 14.12 1.85
N SER A 35 6.85 14.17 0.54
CA SER A 35 6.36 15.38 -0.13
C SER A 35 4.97 15.83 0.35
N ILE A 36 4.19 14.95 1.00
CA ILE A 36 2.89 15.30 1.60
C ILE A 36 2.95 15.45 3.13
N GLY A 37 4.16 15.59 3.70
CA GLY A 37 4.35 15.90 5.12
C GLY A 37 4.40 14.67 6.04
N ILE A 38 4.53 13.47 5.49
CA ILE A 38 4.64 12.22 6.26
C ILE A 38 6.09 11.73 6.22
N LYS A 39 6.78 11.70 7.35
CA LYS A 39 8.19 11.26 7.38
C LYS A 39 8.29 9.74 7.36
N VAL A 40 9.31 9.21 6.67
CA VAL A 40 9.61 7.78 6.67
C VAL A 40 10.91 7.52 7.42
N PHE A 41 10.87 6.56 8.33
CA PHE A 41 12.03 6.10 9.10
C PHE A 41 12.26 4.62 8.88
N TYR A 42 13.52 4.22 9.03
CA TYR A 42 13.93 2.82 8.97
C TYR A 42 14.46 2.39 10.33
N SER A 43 13.98 1.26 10.82
CA SER A 43 14.44 0.67 12.08
C SER A 43 14.78 -0.78 11.88
N ASP A 44 15.83 -1.24 12.57
CA ASP A 44 15.97 -2.66 12.84
C ASP A 44 14.84 -3.06 13.80
N MET A 45 14.04 -4.04 13.40
CA MET A 45 12.92 -4.57 14.20
C MET A 45 13.22 -5.97 14.72
N SER A 46 14.47 -6.44 14.63
CA SER A 46 14.88 -7.75 15.14
C SER A 46 14.71 -7.91 16.66
N ALA A 47 14.61 -6.79 17.38
CA ALA A 47 14.50 -6.74 18.84
C ALA A 47 13.05 -6.86 19.37
N PHE A 48 12.04 -6.89 18.50
CA PHE A 48 10.68 -7.19 18.91
C PHE A 48 10.54 -8.68 19.28
N ASP A 49 9.63 -9.02 20.19
CA ASP A 49 9.37 -10.41 20.62
C ASP A 49 9.01 -11.33 19.43
N TYR A 50 8.50 -10.73 18.34
CA TYR A 50 8.17 -11.41 17.08
C TYR A 50 8.69 -10.58 15.89
N PRO A 51 9.99 -10.68 15.56
CA PRO A 51 10.63 -9.79 14.59
C PRO A 51 10.14 -9.98 13.15
N ASP A 52 9.63 -11.17 12.82
CA ASP A 52 9.06 -11.47 11.49
C ASP A 52 7.62 -11.00 11.31
N SER A 53 6.90 -10.69 12.39
CA SER A 53 5.50 -10.23 12.33
C SER A 53 5.37 -8.72 12.21
N VAL A 54 6.45 -7.96 12.43
CA VAL A 54 6.43 -6.50 12.34
C VAL A 54 7.22 -6.06 11.09
N SER A 55 6.47 -5.68 10.06
CA SER A 55 7.08 -5.14 8.84
C SER A 55 7.24 -3.63 8.87
N GLY A 56 6.38 -2.95 9.63
CA GLY A 56 6.36 -1.51 9.83
C GLY A 56 5.28 -1.14 10.84
N TYR A 57 5.20 0.14 11.15
CA TYR A 57 4.10 0.72 11.92
C TYR A 57 4.02 2.23 11.68
N THR A 58 2.88 2.82 12.02
CA THR A 58 2.66 4.27 12.02
C THR A 58 2.68 4.83 13.43
N ARG A 59 3.10 6.10 13.56
CA ARG A 59 3.04 6.84 14.82
C ARG A 59 2.77 8.32 14.56
N VAL A 60 2.47 9.05 15.63
CA VAL A 60 2.34 10.52 15.60
C VAL A 60 3.43 11.13 16.48
N ASN A 61 4.17 12.10 15.93
CA ASN A 61 5.25 12.77 16.66
C ASN A 61 4.74 13.87 17.60
N ASP A 62 5.64 14.55 18.30
CA ASP A 62 5.28 15.62 19.25
C ASP A 62 4.64 16.85 18.59
N ASN A 63 4.84 17.03 17.28
CA ASN A 63 4.22 18.09 16.47
C ASN A 63 2.84 17.68 15.92
N ASN A 64 2.35 16.49 16.28
CA ASN A 64 1.14 15.88 15.73
C ASN A 64 1.21 15.59 14.22
N GLU A 65 2.40 15.30 13.71
CA GLU A 65 2.59 14.86 12.33
C GLU A 65 2.70 13.33 12.29
N PRO A 66 2.11 12.67 11.29
CA PRO A 66 2.24 11.23 11.12
C PRO A 66 3.64 10.85 10.63
N GLU A 67 4.12 9.70 11.09
CA GLU A 67 5.40 9.11 10.70
C GLU A 67 5.19 7.63 10.39
N ILE A 68 5.85 7.14 9.35
CA ILE A 68 5.90 5.73 8.97
C ILE A 68 7.26 5.18 9.38
N VAL A 69 7.27 4.06 10.10
CA VAL A 69 8.50 3.33 10.43
C VAL A 69 8.47 1.98 9.70
N VAL A 70 9.55 1.67 8.97
CA VAL A 70 9.65 0.46 8.16
C VAL A 70 10.84 -0.38 8.63
N ASN A 71 10.67 -1.70 8.64
CA ASN A 71 11.76 -2.62 8.95
C ASN A 71 12.88 -2.51 7.91
N SER A 72 14.08 -2.08 8.34
CA SER A 72 15.25 -1.88 7.49
C SER A 72 15.78 -3.17 6.87
N ASN A 73 15.52 -4.32 7.50
CA ASN A 73 16.05 -5.62 7.09
C ASN A 73 15.26 -6.25 5.93
N HIS A 74 14.11 -5.67 5.58
CA HIS A 74 13.28 -6.15 4.48
C HIS A 74 13.82 -5.75 3.11
N VAL A 75 13.70 -6.65 2.13
CA VAL A 75 13.99 -6.33 0.73
C VAL A 75 13.11 -5.18 0.23
N GLU A 76 13.62 -4.41 -0.72
CA GLU A 76 12.99 -3.16 -1.19
C GLU A 76 11.51 -3.32 -1.56
N GLY A 77 11.15 -4.36 -2.33
CA GLY A 77 9.76 -4.60 -2.69
C GLY A 77 8.82 -4.83 -1.50
N ARG A 78 9.31 -5.41 -0.40
CA ARG A 78 8.54 -5.59 0.84
C ARG A 78 8.44 -4.26 1.59
N ARG A 79 9.54 -3.50 1.70
CA ARG A 79 9.54 -2.15 2.30
C ARG A 79 8.57 -1.21 1.58
N ARG A 80 8.54 -1.25 0.23
CA ARG A 80 7.61 -0.46 -0.58
C ARG A 80 6.15 -0.81 -0.32
N PHE A 81 5.83 -2.10 -0.19
CA PHE A 81 4.48 -2.53 0.18
C PHE A 81 4.11 -2.06 1.59
N THR A 82 5.02 -2.22 2.56
CA THR A 82 4.82 -1.72 3.92
C THR A 82 4.58 -0.21 3.94
N MET A 83 5.41 0.59 3.27
CA MET A 83 5.20 2.04 3.19
C MET A 83 3.81 2.41 2.63
N ALA A 84 3.39 1.74 1.57
CA ALA A 84 2.08 1.98 0.97
C ALA A 84 0.92 1.53 1.88
N HIS A 85 1.11 0.46 2.64
CA HIS A 85 0.15 -0.07 3.61
C HIS A 85 0.00 0.89 4.80
N GLU A 86 1.10 1.31 5.41
CA GLU A 86 1.11 2.29 6.48
C GLU A 86 0.52 3.65 6.04
N LEU A 87 0.79 4.06 4.79
CA LEU A 87 0.13 5.22 4.20
C LEU A 87 -1.38 5.02 4.11
N GLY A 88 -1.83 3.82 3.73
CA GLY A 88 -3.26 3.47 3.71
C GLY A 88 -3.93 3.69 5.06
N HIS A 89 -3.32 3.28 6.17
CA HIS A 89 -3.86 3.57 7.49
C HIS A 89 -3.97 5.07 7.80
N ILE A 90 -2.94 5.84 7.45
CA ILE A 90 -2.92 7.30 7.68
C ILE A 90 -4.04 7.99 6.89
N ILE A 91 -4.20 7.64 5.62
CA ILE A 91 -5.20 8.27 4.74
C ILE A 91 -6.61 7.80 5.10
N LEU A 92 -6.84 6.49 5.17
CA LEU A 92 -8.18 5.93 5.31
C LEU A 92 -8.73 6.00 6.74
N HIS A 93 -7.87 5.86 7.75
CA HIS A 93 -8.34 5.65 9.12
C HIS A 93 -8.00 6.79 10.05
N TRP A 94 -6.94 7.56 9.75
CA TRP A 94 -6.63 8.79 10.48
C TRP A 94 -7.17 10.04 9.78
N ASN A 95 -7.59 9.91 8.52
CA ASN A 95 -8.12 10.99 7.69
C ASN A 95 -7.16 12.20 7.59
N TYR A 96 -5.85 11.93 7.54
CA TYR A 96 -4.83 12.97 7.36
C TYR A 96 -4.72 13.36 5.86
N PRO A 97 -4.55 14.65 5.50
CA PRO A 97 -4.41 15.82 6.38
C PRO A 97 -5.73 16.53 6.75
N ASN A 98 -6.88 16.00 6.32
CA ASN A 98 -8.20 16.63 6.54
C ASN A 98 -8.57 16.75 8.02
N LYS A 99 -8.10 15.81 8.85
CA LYS A 99 -8.22 15.83 10.30
C LYS A 99 -6.87 16.15 10.93
N LYS A 100 -6.83 17.16 11.80
CA LYS A 100 -5.66 17.41 12.64
C LYS A 100 -5.48 16.23 13.60
N LEU A 101 -4.33 15.59 13.54
CA LEU A 101 -4.01 14.50 14.44
C LEU A 101 -3.72 15.05 15.84
N ASN A 102 -3.96 14.22 16.84
CA ASN A 102 -3.31 14.35 18.14
C ASN A 102 -3.01 12.94 18.66
N LYS A 103 -2.04 12.79 19.56
CA LYS A 103 -1.64 11.47 20.08
C LYS A 103 -2.78 10.74 20.80
N GLU A 104 -3.69 11.48 21.44
CA GLU A 104 -4.83 10.90 22.14
C GLU A 104 -5.86 10.33 21.16
N ASP A 105 -6.17 11.03 20.07
CA ASP A 105 -7.07 10.61 18.99
C ASP A 105 -6.57 9.32 18.34
N VAL A 106 -5.27 9.22 18.08
CA VAL A 106 -4.69 8.00 17.50
C VAL A 106 -4.75 6.84 18.50
N ASN A 107 -4.45 7.08 19.77
CA ASN A 107 -4.59 6.06 20.82
C ASN A 107 -6.06 5.63 21.04
N ILE A 108 -7.02 6.55 20.91
CA ILE A 108 -8.46 6.26 20.98
C ILE A 108 -8.86 5.41 19.77
N LEU A 109 -8.41 5.76 18.55
CA LEU A 109 -8.63 4.94 17.37
C LEU A 109 -8.10 3.51 17.60
N TYR A 110 -6.88 3.35 18.11
CA TYR A 110 -6.33 2.02 18.43
C TYR A 110 -7.14 1.27 19.51
N ARG A 111 -7.71 1.96 20.50
CA ARG A 111 -8.51 1.35 21.58
C ARG A 111 -9.93 0.97 21.15
N ASP A 112 -10.59 1.81 20.37
CA ASP A 112 -11.91 1.54 19.82
C ASP A 112 -11.87 0.37 18.81
N ASN A 113 -10.70 0.10 18.22
CA ASN A 113 -10.43 -1.05 17.36
C ASN A 113 -10.01 -2.32 18.11
N SER A 114 -10.25 -2.42 19.41
CA SER A 114 -9.81 -3.57 20.22
C SER A 114 -10.54 -4.88 19.90
N SER A 115 -11.56 -4.87 19.02
CA SER A 115 -12.14 -6.10 18.47
C SER A 115 -11.31 -6.63 17.30
N GLU A 116 -11.13 -7.96 17.27
CA GLU A 116 -10.40 -8.64 16.19
C GLU A 116 -10.98 -8.34 14.81
N ASP A 117 -12.32 -8.27 14.70
CA ASP A 117 -13.01 -8.00 13.43
C ASP A 117 -12.68 -6.61 12.85
N THR A 118 -12.71 -5.56 13.68
CA THR A 118 -12.40 -4.19 13.20
C THR A 118 -10.94 -4.01 12.82
N THR A 119 -10.04 -4.70 13.54
CA THR A 119 -8.62 -4.75 13.17
C THR A 119 -8.46 -5.45 11.82
N ASN A 120 -9.07 -6.62 11.63
CA ASN A 120 -8.99 -7.38 10.38
C ASN A 120 -9.54 -6.60 9.17
N GLU A 121 -10.63 -5.85 9.34
CA GLU A 121 -11.20 -5.00 8.29
C GLU A 121 -10.21 -3.90 7.86
N ARG A 122 -9.66 -3.14 8.82
CA ARG A 122 -8.70 -2.06 8.55
C ARG A 122 -7.42 -2.55 7.89
N GLU A 123 -6.88 -3.68 8.35
CA GLU A 123 -5.73 -4.33 7.71
C GLU A 123 -6.05 -4.72 6.26
N THR A 124 -7.26 -5.21 6.00
CA THR A 124 -7.71 -5.57 4.64
C THR A 124 -7.84 -4.32 3.77
N GLU A 125 -8.44 -3.24 4.28
CA GLU A 125 -8.58 -1.96 3.58
C GLU A 125 -7.21 -1.34 3.26
N ALA A 126 -6.29 -1.28 4.22
CA ALA A 126 -4.93 -0.77 4.01
C ALA A 126 -4.14 -1.62 3.00
N ASN A 127 -4.30 -2.95 3.04
CA ASN A 127 -3.71 -3.84 2.05
C ASN A 127 -4.24 -3.60 0.64
N GLU A 128 -5.55 -3.38 0.47
CA GLU A 128 -6.11 -3.09 -0.85
C GLU A 128 -5.70 -1.71 -1.34
N PHE A 129 -5.68 -0.70 -0.47
CA PHE A 129 -5.18 0.64 -0.79
C PHE A 129 -3.73 0.58 -1.28
N ALA A 130 -2.84 -0.05 -0.50
CA ALA A 130 -1.44 -0.24 -0.88
C ALA A 130 -1.30 -0.94 -2.23
N ALA A 131 -2.14 -1.96 -2.44
CA ALA A 131 -2.12 -2.74 -3.65
C ALA A 131 -2.55 -1.94 -4.88
N GLN A 132 -3.59 -1.11 -4.74
CA GLN A 132 -4.07 -0.23 -5.80
C GLN A 132 -3.10 0.93 -6.07
N LEU A 133 -2.53 1.53 -5.02
CA LEU A 133 -1.54 2.61 -5.14
C LEU A 133 -0.29 2.18 -5.92
N LEU A 134 0.27 1.01 -5.57
CA LEU A 134 1.51 0.51 -6.17
C LEU A 134 1.30 -0.08 -7.56
N LEU A 135 0.16 -0.74 -7.76
CA LEU A 135 -0.09 -1.53 -8.96
C LEU A 135 -1.59 -1.48 -9.33
N PRO A 136 -2.06 -0.35 -9.89
CA PRO A 136 -3.48 -0.12 -10.17
C PRO A 136 -3.99 -1.07 -11.25
N LEU A 137 -5.14 -1.70 -11.00
CA LEU A 137 -5.66 -2.74 -11.89
C LEU A 137 -6.00 -2.21 -13.28
N GLU A 138 -6.67 -1.06 -13.39
CA GLU A 138 -7.00 -0.45 -14.68
C GLU A 138 -5.75 -0.05 -15.46
N PHE A 139 -4.74 0.50 -14.78
CA PHE A 139 -3.48 0.87 -15.41
C PHE A 139 -2.80 -0.35 -16.04
N ILE A 140 -2.77 -1.48 -15.32
CA ILE A 140 -2.22 -2.72 -15.88
C ILE A 140 -3.08 -3.17 -17.06
N SER A 141 -4.39 -3.30 -16.88
CA SER A 141 -5.32 -3.81 -17.89
C SER A 141 -5.18 -3.06 -19.21
N ASN A 142 -5.19 -1.73 -19.15
CA ASN A 142 -5.06 -0.86 -20.33
C ASN A 142 -3.66 -0.88 -20.96
N SER A 143 -2.65 -1.35 -20.23
CA SER A 143 -1.27 -1.48 -20.71
C SER A 143 -0.96 -2.84 -21.32
N LEU A 144 -1.87 -3.82 -21.21
CA LEU A 144 -1.67 -5.15 -21.79
C LEU A 144 -2.02 -5.16 -23.28
N PRO A 145 -1.23 -5.80 -24.14
CA PRO A 145 -1.51 -5.91 -25.58
C PRO A 145 -2.71 -6.80 -25.92
N LYS A 146 -3.18 -7.61 -24.97
CA LYS A 146 -4.29 -8.56 -25.09
C LYS A 146 -4.93 -8.78 -23.72
N SER A 147 -6.12 -9.35 -23.67
CA SER A 147 -6.82 -9.63 -22.41
C SER A 147 -5.97 -10.56 -21.52
N ILE A 148 -6.02 -10.35 -20.21
CA ILE A 148 -5.26 -11.13 -19.24
C ILE A 148 -5.63 -12.64 -19.26
N ASN A 149 -6.83 -12.95 -19.76
CA ASN A 149 -7.33 -14.32 -19.91
C ASN A 149 -6.79 -15.03 -21.16
N GLU A 150 -6.17 -14.29 -22.10
CA GLU A 150 -5.58 -14.83 -23.33
C GLU A 150 -4.09 -15.19 -23.16
N TYR A 151 -3.52 -15.02 -21.96
CA TYR A 151 -2.15 -15.42 -21.64
C TYR A 151 -2.12 -16.87 -21.21
N ASP A 152 -1.32 -17.69 -21.90
CA ASP A 152 -0.99 -19.04 -21.40
C ASP A 152 -0.07 -18.98 -20.16
N ASP A 153 0.24 -20.13 -19.56
CA ASP A 153 1.03 -20.19 -18.33
C ASP A 153 2.46 -19.66 -18.49
N GLU A 154 3.09 -19.87 -19.66
CA GLU A 154 4.44 -19.41 -19.93
C GLU A 154 4.47 -17.89 -20.12
N GLU A 155 3.57 -17.36 -20.96
CA GLU A 155 3.39 -15.94 -21.18
C GLU A 155 3.03 -15.22 -19.87
N PHE A 156 2.15 -15.80 -19.05
CA PHE A 156 1.76 -15.25 -17.77
C PHE A 156 2.96 -15.19 -16.80
N GLY A 157 3.80 -16.23 -16.75
CA GLY A 157 5.04 -16.22 -15.97
C GLY A 157 6.01 -15.10 -16.38
N LYS A 158 6.14 -14.85 -17.69
CA LYS A 158 6.93 -13.74 -18.24
C LYS A 158 6.30 -12.39 -17.89
N LEU A 159 4.98 -12.26 -17.98
CA LEU A 159 4.24 -11.06 -17.62
C LEU A 159 4.43 -10.71 -16.14
N VAL A 160 4.28 -11.68 -15.23
CA VAL A 160 4.53 -11.51 -13.79
C VAL A 160 5.95 -10.96 -13.55
N SER A 161 6.94 -11.53 -14.23
CA SER A 161 8.34 -11.10 -14.10
C SER A 161 8.55 -9.67 -14.61
N ARG A 162 7.92 -9.32 -15.74
CA ARG A 162 7.97 -7.96 -16.30
C ARG A 162 7.29 -6.94 -15.38
N VAL A 163 6.09 -7.23 -14.89
CA VAL A 163 5.34 -6.35 -13.98
C VAL A 163 6.12 -6.15 -12.68
N SER A 164 6.62 -7.22 -12.08
CA SER A 164 7.46 -7.14 -10.87
C SER A 164 8.66 -6.20 -11.06
N LYS A 165 9.36 -6.30 -12.19
CA LYS A 165 10.52 -5.46 -12.50
C LYS A 165 10.14 -4.01 -12.79
N VAL A 166 9.09 -3.78 -13.59
CA VAL A 166 8.68 -2.43 -14.02
C VAL A 166 8.13 -1.62 -12.85
N PHE A 167 7.33 -2.23 -11.98
CA PHE A 167 6.70 -1.54 -10.86
C PHE A 167 7.51 -1.61 -9.56
N ASN A 168 8.65 -2.29 -9.58
CA ASN A 168 9.52 -2.49 -8.42
C ASN A 168 8.75 -3.10 -7.22
N VAL A 169 8.09 -4.22 -7.48
CA VAL A 169 7.31 -4.99 -6.50
C VAL A 169 7.71 -6.45 -6.53
N THR A 170 7.38 -7.21 -5.49
CA THR A 170 7.72 -8.64 -5.42
C THR A 170 6.96 -9.44 -6.48
N ARG A 171 7.57 -10.52 -6.99
CA ARG A 171 6.89 -11.44 -7.94
C ARG A 171 5.60 -12.04 -7.39
N PRO A 172 5.53 -12.50 -6.12
CA PRO A 172 4.28 -13.00 -5.54
C PRO A 172 3.17 -11.95 -5.54
N PHE A 173 3.50 -10.69 -5.19
CA PHE A 173 2.53 -9.60 -5.21
C PHE A 173 2.04 -9.29 -6.63
N ALA A 174 2.94 -9.18 -7.61
CA ALA A 174 2.58 -8.98 -9.01
C ALA A 174 1.66 -10.10 -9.52
N ARG A 175 1.98 -11.36 -9.21
CA ARG A 175 1.15 -12.53 -9.57
C ARG A 175 -0.24 -12.44 -8.96
N ARG A 176 -0.35 -12.08 -7.68
CA ARG A 176 -1.63 -11.89 -6.99
C ARG A 176 -2.49 -10.85 -7.69
N LYS A 177 -1.92 -9.69 -8.07
CA LYS A 177 -2.67 -8.63 -8.77
C LYS A 177 -3.09 -9.02 -10.17
N LEU A 178 -2.24 -9.72 -10.93
CA LEU A 178 -2.61 -10.21 -12.26
C LEU A 178 -3.69 -11.30 -12.21
N ASN A 179 -3.66 -12.18 -11.19
CA ASN A 179 -4.75 -13.13 -10.96
C ASN A 179 -6.06 -12.43 -10.59
N LYS A 180 -6.00 -11.38 -9.76
CA LYS A 180 -7.16 -10.56 -9.43
C LYS A 180 -7.78 -9.94 -10.69
N LEU A 181 -6.94 -9.43 -11.59
CA LEU A 181 -7.40 -8.91 -12.89
C LEU A 181 -8.09 -9.97 -13.75
N ARG A 182 -7.64 -11.24 -13.73
CA ARG A 182 -8.32 -12.36 -14.41
C ARG A 182 -9.73 -12.58 -13.88
N VAL A 183 -9.90 -12.56 -12.56
CA VAL A 183 -11.20 -12.75 -11.91
C VAL A 183 -12.14 -11.58 -12.25
N ASP A 184 -11.66 -10.34 -12.13
CA ASP A 184 -12.44 -9.14 -12.42
C ASP A 184 -12.85 -9.04 -13.91
N SER A 185 -12.06 -9.61 -14.83
CA SER A 185 -12.39 -9.63 -16.27
C SER A 185 -13.45 -10.67 -16.65
N ASN A 186 -13.82 -11.57 -15.73
CA ASN A 186 -14.79 -12.64 -15.95
C ASN A 186 -16.18 -12.35 -15.35
N GLY A 187 -16.33 -11.22 -14.65
CA GLY A 187 -17.59 -10.76 -14.04
C GLY A 187 -18.08 -9.46 -14.63
#